data_AF-A0A2A2HZV0-F1
#
_entry.id   AF-A0A2A2HZV0-F1
#
_cell.length_a   1.000
_cell.length_b   1.000
_cell.length_c   1.000
_cell.angle_alpha   90.00
_cell.angle_beta   90.00
_cell.angle_gamma   90.00
#
_symmetry.space_group_name_H-M   'P 1'
#
loop_
_entity.id
_entity.type
_entity.pdbx_description
1 polymer ?
#
loop_
_entity_poly.entity_id
_entity_poly.type
_entity_poly.pdbx_seq_one_letter_code
_entity_poly.pdbx_strand_id
1 'polypeptide(L)'
;MNPSRSSALLKGATPKWISFGLGFLLSLGTAQSAFSQVNLSSAPLFLKESVDPNLMFVFDDSGSMGRRYMPDSLGGQRDEKWYFYSGVNRVYYDPTVTYKPPFKPDGSGRYPNSDYEDAWVDGFSQGGTDDLSEYIRFDGIGSIEQGFYMEFDASLSNCAENPIQDKCYSPVLLNDKSDAVKQNYANWFSYYSTRDKAAKSGITEAFFDLPENIRLGYGAINLDNNNVDGVQNTDTIESGVRSYTPQRREQFLNWLQLKNVNGGTPLRTSLEDIGEYYSRSDNKGPWGNQPGSNDTTDHVECRQSFSIMMSDGIWNGSNPSVGNVDNANGPSHTNPNPDGADFNYSATSPFSDSHDDTLADVAMKYWKNDLRTDLDDE
;
A
#
# COMPACT_ATOMS: atom_id res chain seq x y z
N MET A 1 44.25 82.62 69.56
CA MET A 1 45.62 83.15 69.73
C MET A 1 46.57 82.23 68.97
N ASN A 2 47.35 82.83 68.09
CA ASN A 2 48.45 82.31 67.28
C ASN A 2 48.20 81.30 66.14
N PRO A 3 48.98 81.42 65.06
CA PRO A 3 48.60 81.08 63.69
C PRO A 3 49.62 80.13 63.02
N SER A 4 49.41 79.77 61.76
CA SER A 4 50.44 79.72 60.71
C SER A 4 49.84 79.06 59.47
N ARG A 5 49.83 79.75 58.32
CA ARG A 5 50.67 79.48 57.12
C ARG A 5 50.31 78.13 56.46
N SER A 6 50.11 77.98 55.15
CA SER A 6 50.62 78.74 54.01
C SER A 6 49.95 78.21 52.73
N SER A 7 49.77 79.08 51.73
CA SER A 7 50.04 78.91 50.28
C SER A 7 49.68 77.57 49.58
N ALA A 8 49.03 77.50 48.42
CA ALA A 8 49.03 78.43 47.30
C ALA A 8 47.84 78.19 46.36
N LEU A 9 47.21 79.30 45.96
CA LEU A 9 46.49 79.48 44.70
C LEU A 9 47.47 79.36 43.52
N LEU A 10 46.99 78.96 42.33
CA LEU A 10 47.17 79.75 41.10
C LEU A 10 46.43 79.12 39.91
N LYS A 11 45.37 79.84 39.50
CA LYS A 11 44.95 80.24 38.13
C LYS A 11 44.77 79.12 37.09
N GLY A 12 43.70 79.12 36.30
CA GLY A 12 42.79 80.20 35.95
C GLY A 12 42.12 79.83 34.63
N ALA A 13 40.84 80.11 34.57
CA ALA A 13 39.87 79.65 33.60
C ALA A 13 39.86 80.47 32.29
N THR A 14 39.34 79.79 31.24
CA THR A 14 38.36 80.26 30.21
C THR A 14 38.81 81.33 29.18
N PRO A 15 38.15 81.47 27.99
CA PRO A 15 36.72 81.28 27.70
C PRO A 15 36.37 80.56 26.37
N LYS A 16 35.16 80.06 26.17
CA LYS A 16 34.01 80.85 25.69
C LYS A 16 32.69 80.17 26.04
N TRP A 17 31.86 80.91 26.78
CA TRP A 17 30.43 80.71 26.90
C TRP A 17 29.75 81.89 26.21
N ILE A 18 28.84 81.61 25.27
CA ILE A 18 27.70 82.49 24.96
C ILE A 18 26.45 81.59 24.99
N SER A 19 25.65 81.84 26.03
CA SER A 19 24.29 81.38 26.33
C SER A 19 23.29 81.88 25.26
N PHE A 20 22.21 81.20 24.88
CA PHE A 20 20.90 80.99 25.53
C PHE A 20 20.05 80.19 24.49
N GLY A 21 19.05 79.34 24.78
CA GLY A 21 18.29 79.08 25.99
C GLY A 21 17.36 77.86 25.85
N LEU A 22 16.90 77.42 27.03
CA LEU A 22 15.83 76.50 27.44
C LEU A 22 15.15 75.51 26.46
N GLY A 23 15.20 74.23 26.86
CA GLY A 23 14.21 73.19 26.53
C GLY A 23 14.50 71.91 27.32
N PHE A 24 13.88 71.76 28.50
CA PHE A 24 14.02 70.59 29.38
C PHE A 24 13.25 69.40 28.80
N LEU A 25 13.91 68.27 28.49
CA LEU A 25 13.29 66.94 28.39
C LEU A 25 14.38 65.85 28.45
N LEU A 26 14.30 65.02 29.49
CA LEU A 26 15.06 63.77 29.67
C LEU A 26 14.75 62.81 28.50
N SER A 27 15.74 62.50 27.66
CA SER A 27 15.67 61.36 26.75
C SER A 27 16.49 60.19 27.31
N LEU A 28 15.79 59.14 27.71
CA LEU A 28 16.38 57.82 27.96
C LEU A 28 16.99 57.32 26.65
N GLY A 29 18.32 57.26 26.59
CA GLY A 29 19.04 56.53 25.56
C GLY A 29 18.88 55.03 25.79
N THR A 30 18.04 54.39 24.99
CA THR A 30 17.86 52.94 24.91
C THR A 30 19.15 52.30 24.36
N ALA A 31 19.87 51.55 25.19
CA ALA A 31 20.78 50.53 24.68
C ALA A 31 19.90 49.36 24.20
N GLN A 32 19.63 49.29 22.89
CA GLN A 32 19.05 48.11 22.26
C GLN A 32 20.12 47.02 22.27
N SER A 33 19.99 46.07 23.19
CA SER A 33 20.52 44.73 22.99
C SER A 33 19.83 44.14 21.77
N ALA A 34 20.61 43.88 20.71
CA ALA A 34 20.16 43.07 19.59
C ALA A 34 19.93 41.66 20.10
N PHE A 35 18.68 41.36 20.48
CA PHE A 35 18.22 39.99 20.56
C PHE A 35 18.15 39.48 19.13
N SER A 36 19.05 38.57 18.79
CA SER A 36 18.82 37.63 17.70
C SER A 36 17.47 36.98 17.99
N GLN A 37 16.50 37.25 17.14
CA GLN A 37 15.21 36.61 17.17
C GLN A 37 15.45 35.16 16.73
N VAL A 38 15.68 34.28 17.70
CA VAL A 38 15.58 32.83 17.46
C VAL A 38 14.14 32.61 17.05
N ASN A 39 13.91 32.40 15.76
CA ASN A 39 12.63 31.96 15.24
C ASN A 39 12.50 30.47 15.62
N LEU A 40 12.18 30.21 16.88
CA LEU A 40 11.73 28.90 17.31
C LEU A 40 10.42 28.64 16.56
N SER A 41 10.38 27.58 15.76
CA SER A 41 9.18 27.14 15.06
C SER A 41 7.96 27.27 15.98
N SER A 42 7.02 28.13 15.61
CA SER A 42 5.80 28.38 16.38
C SER A 42 4.72 27.33 16.14
N ALA A 43 5.06 26.21 15.49
CA ALA A 43 4.20 25.04 15.37
C ALA A 43 4.67 23.98 16.38
N PRO A 44 3.79 23.46 17.27
CA PRO A 44 4.07 22.27 18.05
C PRO A 44 4.59 21.14 17.16
N LEU A 45 5.54 20.33 17.63
CA LEU A 45 6.11 19.21 16.85
C LEU A 45 5.05 18.19 16.37
N PHE A 46 3.88 18.18 17.00
CA PHE A 46 2.69 17.38 16.63
C PHE A 46 1.84 18.01 15.51
N LEU A 47 2.11 19.26 15.13
CA LEU A 47 1.57 19.99 13.98
C LEU A 47 2.54 19.94 12.79
N LYS A 48 3.32 18.86 12.63
CA LYS A 48 3.76 18.47 11.27
C LYS A 48 2.46 18.14 10.55
N GLU A 49 2.01 19.00 9.63
CA GLU A 49 0.94 18.61 8.71
C GLU A 49 1.41 17.32 8.03
N SER A 50 0.77 16.20 8.36
CA SER A 50 1.10 14.92 7.74
C SER A 50 0.74 15.04 6.28
N VAL A 51 1.76 15.19 5.44
CA VAL A 51 1.62 15.12 3.99
C VAL A 51 1.01 13.76 3.64
N ASP A 52 -0.06 13.74 2.83
CA ASP A 52 -0.74 12.50 2.46
C ASP A 52 0.25 11.45 1.93
N PRO A 53 0.33 10.23 2.50
CA PRO A 53 1.24 9.23 2.02
C PRO A 53 0.87 8.76 0.61
N ASN A 54 1.88 8.37 -0.16
CA ASN A 54 1.73 7.67 -1.42
C ASN A 54 1.57 6.16 -1.15
N LEU A 55 0.62 5.54 -1.82
CA LEU A 55 0.40 4.10 -1.82
C LEU A 55 0.30 3.62 -3.26
N MET A 56 1.22 2.75 -3.69
CA MET A 56 1.15 2.05 -4.97
C MET A 56 0.67 0.61 -4.74
N PHE A 57 -0.52 0.29 -5.23
CA PHE A 57 -1.06 -1.07 -5.17
C PHE A 57 -0.82 -1.82 -6.49
N VAL A 58 -0.24 -3.02 -6.42
CA VAL A 58 -0.03 -3.86 -7.60
C VAL A 58 -0.75 -5.20 -7.46
N PHE A 59 -1.65 -5.44 -8.41
CA PHE A 59 -2.42 -6.67 -8.51
C PHE A 59 -1.65 -7.74 -9.30
N ASP A 60 -1.56 -8.94 -8.74
CA ASP A 60 -1.17 -10.11 -9.51
C ASP A 60 -2.31 -10.52 -10.45
N ASP A 61 -2.12 -10.24 -11.74
CA ASP A 61 -2.99 -10.68 -12.81
C ASP A 61 -2.45 -11.91 -13.54
N SER A 62 -1.54 -12.69 -12.95
CA SER A 62 -1.03 -13.91 -13.56
C SER A 62 -2.10 -15.01 -13.71
N GLY A 63 -1.88 -15.94 -14.63
CA GLY A 63 -2.83 -17.03 -14.87
C GLY A 63 -3.09 -17.95 -13.66
N SER A 64 -2.19 -18.02 -12.67
CA SER A 64 -2.39 -18.81 -11.45
C SER A 64 -3.54 -18.27 -10.59
N MET A 65 -3.80 -16.97 -10.65
CA MET A 65 -4.88 -16.34 -9.90
C MET A 65 -6.26 -16.84 -10.34
N GLY A 66 -6.40 -17.37 -11.56
CA GLY A 66 -7.65 -18.00 -12.03
C GLY A 66 -7.93 -19.40 -11.45
N ARG A 67 -7.03 -19.94 -10.61
CA ARG A 67 -7.18 -21.29 -10.02
C ARG A 67 -8.25 -21.29 -8.93
N ARG A 68 -8.93 -22.44 -8.79
CA ARG A 68 -9.98 -22.74 -7.79
C ARG A 68 -9.45 -23.51 -6.58
N TYR A 69 -8.15 -23.49 -6.39
CA TYR A 69 -7.48 -24.23 -5.33
C TYR A 69 -6.34 -23.44 -4.73
N MET A 70 -6.08 -23.62 -3.43
CA MET A 70 -4.86 -23.17 -2.75
C MET A 70 -4.61 -24.08 -1.55
N PRO A 71 -3.39 -24.63 -1.35
CA PRO A 71 -2.11 -24.30 -2.01
C PRO A 71 -1.91 -24.93 -3.40
N ASP A 72 -0.81 -24.57 -4.06
CA ASP A 72 -0.44 -25.05 -5.42
C ASP A 72 -0.32 -26.57 -5.55
N SER A 73 0.03 -27.27 -4.47
CA SER A 73 0.16 -28.73 -4.43
C SER A 73 -1.16 -29.48 -4.68
N LEU A 74 -2.31 -28.79 -4.65
CA LEU A 74 -3.63 -29.39 -4.95
C LEU A 74 -3.89 -29.52 -6.46
N GLY A 75 -2.97 -29.06 -7.31
CA GLY A 75 -3.08 -29.19 -8.76
C GLY A 75 -3.31 -30.64 -9.20
N GLY A 76 -4.38 -30.87 -9.96
CA GLY A 76 -4.73 -32.20 -10.49
C GLY A 76 -5.46 -33.13 -9.52
N GLN A 77 -5.80 -32.66 -8.31
CA GLN A 77 -6.43 -33.48 -7.26
C GLN A 77 -7.96 -33.35 -7.22
N ARG A 78 -8.59 -32.99 -8.34
CA ARG A 78 -10.02 -32.62 -8.40
C ARG A 78 -10.97 -33.82 -8.31
N ASP A 79 -10.44 -35.03 -8.40
CA ASP A 79 -11.21 -36.27 -8.28
C ASP A 79 -11.34 -36.73 -6.81
N GLU A 80 -10.59 -36.11 -5.91
CA GLU A 80 -10.49 -36.47 -4.50
C GLU A 80 -11.48 -35.67 -3.64
N LYS A 81 -12.11 -36.30 -2.65
CA LYS A 81 -13.05 -35.63 -1.74
C LYS A 81 -12.38 -34.54 -0.92
N TRP A 82 -11.20 -34.81 -0.38
CA TRP A 82 -10.51 -33.83 0.49
C TRP A 82 -10.18 -32.51 -0.23
N TYR A 83 -10.16 -32.48 -1.57
CA TYR A 83 -9.99 -31.26 -2.36
C TYR A 83 -11.13 -30.24 -2.17
N PHE A 84 -12.35 -30.72 -1.87
CA PHE A 84 -13.55 -29.90 -1.71
C PHE A 84 -13.86 -29.54 -0.24
N TYR A 85 -12.84 -29.60 0.62
CA TYR A 85 -12.91 -29.18 2.01
C TYR A 85 -12.11 -27.90 2.22
N SER A 86 -12.72 -26.85 2.79
CA SER A 86 -12.09 -25.54 3.00
C SER A 86 -10.81 -25.59 3.86
N GLY A 87 -10.70 -26.56 4.77
CA GLY A 87 -9.50 -26.74 5.59
C GLY A 87 -8.27 -27.20 4.80
N VAL A 88 -8.47 -27.87 3.65
CA VAL A 88 -7.40 -28.32 2.75
C VAL A 88 -7.26 -27.37 1.56
N ASN A 89 -8.36 -27.12 0.86
CA ASN A 89 -8.43 -26.13 -0.21
C ASN A 89 -9.00 -24.81 0.31
N ARG A 90 -8.13 -23.85 0.58
CA ARG A 90 -8.49 -22.57 1.19
C ARG A 90 -9.34 -21.64 0.31
N VAL A 91 -9.47 -21.95 -0.98
CA VAL A 91 -10.34 -21.22 -1.92
C VAL A 91 -11.75 -21.82 -1.95
N TYR A 92 -11.89 -23.09 -1.57
CA TYR A 92 -13.19 -23.76 -1.63
C TYR A 92 -14.17 -23.22 -0.59
N TYR A 93 -15.45 -23.47 -0.82
CA TYR A 93 -16.54 -22.99 0.02
C TYR A 93 -16.36 -23.44 1.49
N ASP A 94 -16.44 -22.47 2.40
CA ASP A 94 -16.46 -22.69 3.84
C ASP A 94 -17.84 -22.33 4.40
N PRO A 95 -18.63 -23.30 4.91
CA PRO A 95 -19.97 -23.03 5.43
C PRO A 95 -19.97 -22.16 6.71
N THR A 96 -18.81 -21.96 7.36
CA THR A 96 -18.67 -21.08 8.53
C THR A 96 -18.46 -19.62 8.17
N VAL A 97 -18.16 -19.33 6.90
CA VAL A 97 -17.94 -17.98 6.38
C VAL A 97 -19.21 -17.44 5.73
N THR A 98 -19.56 -16.19 6.02
CA THR A 98 -20.62 -15.48 5.30
C THR A 98 -20.01 -14.71 4.12
N TYR A 99 -20.28 -15.17 2.90
CA TYR A 99 -19.83 -14.57 1.65
C TYR A 99 -20.80 -13.46 1.22
N LYS A 100 -20.40 -12.21 1.48
CA LYS A 100 -21.17 -11.03 1.06
C LYS A 100 -20.75 -10.63 -0.36
N PRO A 101 -21.67 -10.18 -1.23
CA PRO A 101 -21.27 -9.52 -2.45
C PRO A 101 -20.39 -8.30 -2.14
N PRO A 102 -19.29 -8.07 -2.88
CA PRO A 102 -18.40 -6.93 -2.65
C PRO A 102 -19.09 -5.57 -2.84
N PHE A 103 -18.47 -4.51 -2.37
CA PHE A 103 -18.93 -3.15 -2.66
C PHE A 103 -18.77 -2.81 -4.16
N LYS A 104 -19.74 -2.05 -4.68
CA LYS A 104 -19.69 -1.48 -6.02
C LYS A 104 -18.70 -0.30 -6.06
N PRO A 105 -17.96 -0.12 -7.17
CA PRO A 105 -16.97 0.96 -7.30
C PRO A 105 -17.55 2.36 -7.05
N ASP A 106 -18.78 2.60 -7.50
CA ASP A 106 -19.50 3.88 -7.44
C ASP A 106 -19.94 4.29 -6.02
N GLY A 107 -19.78 3.40 -5.04
CA GLY A 107 -20.22 3.63 -3.66
C GLY A 107 -21.73 3.51 -3.43
N SER A 108 -22.49 3.01 -4.41
CA SER A 108 -23.95 2.84 -4.30
C SER A 108 -24.40 1.66 -3.41
N GLY A 109 -23.45 0.96 -2.78
CA GLY A 109 -23.68 -0.19 -1.91
C GLY A 109 -22.94 -1.43 -2.41
N ARG A 110 -23.48 -2.61 -2.10
CA ARG A 110 -22.92 -3.89 -2.54
C ARG A 110 -23.50 -4.33 -3.87
N TYR A 111 -22.78 -5.19 -4.57
CA TYR A 111 -23.36 -5.98 -5.67
C TYR A 111 -24.58 -6.76 -5.16
N PRO A 112 -25.51 -7.12 -6.07
CA PRO A 112 -26.61 -8.00 -5.69
C PRO A 112 -26.09 -9.38 -5.27
N ASN A 113 -26.90 -10.06 -4.47
CA ASN A 113 -26.76 -11.49 -4.22
C ASN A 113 -26.90 -12.28 -5.53
N SER A 114 -26.13 -13.34 -5.70
CA SER A 114 -26.27 -14.24 -6.86
C SER A 114 -27.34 -15.30 -6.62
N ASP A 115 -28.11 -15.65 -7.65
CA ASP A 115 -29.13 -16.70 -7.54
C ASP A 115 -28.46 -18.09 -7.49
N TYR A 116 -29.03 -19.06 -6.76
CA TYR A 116 -28.48 -20.41 -6.72
C TYR A 116 -28.80 -21.21 -7.99
N GLU A 117 -29.95 -20.95 -8.62
CA GLU A 117 -30.39 -21.63 -9.86
C GLU A 117 -29.94 -20.85 -11.13
N ASP A 118 -29.38 -19.65 -10.97
CA ASP A 118 -28.85 -18.81 -12.06
C ASP A 118 -27.60 -18.04 -11.60
N ALA A 119 -26.64 -18.76 -11.01
CA ALA A 119 -25.48 -18.17 -10.37
C ALA A 119 -24.51 -17.60 -11.38
N TRP A 120 -24.03 -16.38 -11.18
CA TRP A 120 -23.09 -15.78 -12.11
C TRP A 120 -21.76 -16.52 -12.11
N VAL A 121 -21.26 -16.86 -13.30
CA VAL A 121 -19.91 -17.41 -13.44
C VAL A 121 -18.87 -16.37 -13.04
N ASP A 122 -19.13 -15.09 -13.28
CA ASP A 122 -18.37 -13.98 -12.72
C ASP A 122 -19.33 -12.91 -12.17
N GLY A 123 -19.37 -12.76 -10.84
CA GLY A 123 -20.27 -11.84 -10.17
C GLY A 123 -19.92 -10.36 -10.36
N PHE A 124 -18.68 -10.02 -10.71
CA PHE A 124 -18.26 -8.63 -10.91
C PHE A 124 -18.79 -8.07 -12.23
N SER A 125 -18.68 -8.86 -13.31
CA SER A 125 -19.28 -8.55 -14.61
C SER A 125 -20.75 -8.95 -14.71
N GLN A 126 -21.27 -9.73 -13.76
CA GLN A 126 -22.56 -10.42 -13.84
C GLN A 126 -22.68 -11.24 -15.14
N GLY A 127 -21.55 -11.83 -15.54
CA GLY A 127 -21.35 -12.45 -16.84
C GLY A 127 -21.46 -13.97 -16.80
N GLY A 128 -22.31 -14.52 -17.67
CA GLY A 128 -22.59 -15.96 -17.74
C GLY A 128 -23.29 -16.49 -16.49
N THR A 129 -23.98 -17.62 -16.61
CA THR A 129 -24.65 -18.25 -15.47
C THR A 129 -24.53 -19.78 -15.48
N ASP A 130 -24.63 -20.38 -14.30
CA ASP A 130 -24.73 -21.82 -14.07
C ASP A 130 -25.86 -22.08 -13.05
N ASP A 131 -26.64 -23.14 -13.26
CA ASP A 131 -27.62 -23.62 -12.29
C ASP A 131 -26.93 -24.55 -11.28
N LEU A 132 -26.61 -24.03 -10.08
CA LEU A 132 -25.88 -24.79 -9.07
C LEU A 132 -26.74 -25.89 -8.44
N SER A 133 -28.03 -25.98 -8.75
CA SER A 133 -28.88 -27.08 -8.31
C SER A 133 -28.79 -28.32 -9.19
N GLU A 134 -28.30 -28.16 -10.43
CA GLU A 134 -28.17 -29.23 -11.44
C GLU A 134 -26.74 -29.44 -11.94
N TYR A 135 -25.87 -28.44 -11.86
CA TYR A 135 -24.53 -28.54 -12.42
C TYR A 135 -23.55 -27.53 -11.85
N ILE A 136 -22.34 -27.98 -11.52
CA ILE A 136 -21.22 -27.09 -11.18
C ILE A 136 -20.15 -27.24 -12.26
N ARG A 137 -19.98 -26.21 -13.10
CA ARG A 137 -19.09 -26.20 -14.27
C ARG A 137 -17.65 -26.64 -14.02
N PHE A 138 -17.17 -26.56 -12.79
CA PHE A 138 -15.75 -26.74 -12.47
C PHE A 138 -15.47 -27.83 -11.45
N ASP A 139 -16.51 -28.43 -10.88
CA ASP A 139 -16.39 -29.48 -9.88
C ASP A 139 -16.75 -30.81 -10.53
N GLY A 140 -15.85 -31.78 -10.43
CA GLY A 140 -16.00 -33.08 -11.09
C GLY A 140 -15.70 -34.20 -10.10
N ILE A 141 -16.60 -34.43 -9.14
CA ILE A 141 -16.47 -35.55 -8.21
C ILE A 141 -17.64 -36.53 -8.32
N GLY A 142 -17.35 -37.69 -8.90
CA GLY A 142 -18.32 -38.78 -9.07
C GLY A 142 -19.58 -38.33 -9.82
N SER A 143 -20.72 -38.47 -9.17
CA SER A 143 -22.05 -38.16 -9.72
C SER A 143 -22.74 -37.00 -8.97
N ILE A 144 -21.97 -36.12 -8.31
CA ILE A 144 -22.56 -34.96 -7.63
C ILE A 144 -22.86 -33.88 -8.67
N GLU A 145 -24.14 -33.56 -8.83
CA GLU A 145 -24.68 -32.62 -9.82
C GLU A 145 -25.40 -31.45 -9.13
N GLN A 146 -24.91 -31.01 -7.97
CA GLN A 146 -25.49 -29.88 -7.24
C GLN A 146 -24.45 -29.25 -6.31
N GLY A 147 -24.72 -28.05 -5.80
CA GLY A 147 -23.97 -27.38 -4.75
C GLY A 147 -23.61 -28.35 -3.61
N PHE A 148 -22.33 -28.39 -3.24
CA PHE A 148 -21.86 -29.26 -2.17
C PHE A 148 -20.62 -28.71 -1.47
N TYR A 149 -20.30 -29.31 -0.33
CA TYR A 149 -18.96 -29.24 0.26
C TYR A 149 -18.67 -30.55 0.99
N MET A 150 -17.42 -30.74 1.40
CA MET A 150 -17.02 -31.93 2.15
C MET A 150 -16.90 -31.63 3.64
N GLU A 151 -17.60 -32.42 4.45
CA GLU A 151 -17.50 -32.38 5.90
C GLU A 151 -16.39 -33.34 6.36
N PHE A 152 -15.50 -32.87 7.22
CA PHE A 152 -14.38 -33.64 7.77
C PHE A 152 -14.76 -34.32 9.08
N ASP A 153 -14.60 -35.64 9.14
CA ASP A 153 -14.78 -36.42 10.37
C ASP A 153 -13.43 -36.83 10.99
N ALA A 154 -12.99 -36.04 11.97
CA ALA A 154 -11.75 -36.29 12.71
C ALA A 154 -11.82 -37.55 13.60
N SER A 155 -13.02 -38.09 13.88
CA SER A 155 -13.20 -39.27 14.74
C SER A 155 -12.85 -40.58 14.05
N LEU A 156 -12.79 -40.58 12.71
CA LEU A 156 -12.41 -41.73 11.92
C LEU A 156 -10.90 -42.00 12.00
N SER A 157 -10.54 -43.30 11.92
CA SER A 157 -9.16 -43.75 12.09
C SER A 157 -8.19 -43.08 11.10
N ASN A 158 -7.14 -42.48 11.65
CA ASN A 158 -6.05 -41.77 10.96
C ASN A 158 -6.45 -40.47 10.25
N CYS A 159 -7.66 -39.96 10.47
CA CYS A 159 -8.12 -38.72 9.81
C CYS A 159 -7.51 -37.48 10.44
N ALA A 160 -7.42 -37.42 11.78
CA ALA A 160 -6.78 -36.30 12.48
C ALA A 160 -5.29 -36.13 12.17
N GLU A 161 -4.57 -37.24 11.90
CA GLU A 161 -3.13 -37.24 11.64
C GLU A 161 -2.79 -37.02 10.16
N ASN A 162 -3.67 -37.43 9.24
CA ASN A 162 -3.50 -37.26 7.80
C ASN A 162 -4.85 -36.88 7.15
N PRO A 163 -5.12 -35.57 7.00
CA PRO A 163 -6.39 -35.07 6.47
C PRO A 163 -6.51 -35.23 4.94
N ILE A 164 -5.52 -35.82 4.26
CA ILE A 164 -5.57 -36.05 2.80
C ILE A 164 -5.97 -37.50 2.56
N GLN A 165 -7.16 -37.86 3.02
CA GLN A 165 -7.73 -39.21 2.91
C GLN A 165 -9.23 -39.12 2.66
N ASP A 166 -9.69 -39.59 1.50
CA ASP A 166 -11.10 -39.52 1.08
C ASP A 166 -12.09 -40.17 2.04
N LYS A 167 -11.66 -41.22 2.75
CA LYS A 167 -12.49 -41.90 3.75
C LYS A 167 -12.91 -40.98 4.92
N CYS A 168 -12.19 -39.87 5.13
CA CYS A 168 -12.41 -38.91 6.20
C CYS A 168 -13.50 -37.87 5.87
N TYR A 169 -14.07 -37.95 4.66
CA TYR A 169 -14.95 -36.93 4.13
C TYR A 169 -16.28 -37.50 3.65
N SER A 170 -17.36 -36.82 4.05
CA SER A 170 -18.71 -37.05 3.56
C SER A 170 -19.24 -35.80 2.85
N PRO A 171 -19.92 -35.97 1.70
CA PRO A 171 -20.51 -34.83 0.99
C PRO A 171 -21.72 -34.29 1.76
N VAL A 172 -21.81 -32.97 1.82
CA VAL A 172 -23.01 -32.25 2.24
C VAL A 172 -23.62 -31.58 1.01
N LEU A 173 -24.78 -32.07 0.60
CA LEU A 173 -25.52 -31.57 -0.56
C LEU A 173 -26.40 -30.37 -0.19
N LEU A 174 -26.55 -29.40 -1.09
CA LEU A 174 -27.14 -28.10 -0.78
C LEU A 174 -28.58 -27.87 -1.26
N ASN A 175 -29.14 -28.68 -2.17
CA ASN A 175 -30.51 -28.45 -2.69
C ASN A 175 -31.58 -28.47 -1.60
N ASP A 176 -31.43 -29.35 -0.60
CA ASP A 176 -32.35 -29.48 0.54
C ASP A 176 -31.98 -28.57 1.73
N LYS A 177 -30.99 -27.67 1.58
CA LYS A 177 -30.60 -26.72 2.62
C LYS A 177 -31.46 -25.45 2.55
N SER A 178 -31.44 -24.68 3.64
CA SER A 178 -32.15 -23.40 3.71
C SER A 178 -31.69 -22.43 2.62
N ASP A 179 -32.58 -21.53 2.20
CA ASP A 179 -32.26 -20.51 1.19
C ASP A 179 -31.04 -19.66 1.57
N ALA A 180 -30.83 -19.38 2.86
CA ALA A 180 -29.64 -18.67 3.32
C ALA A 180 -28.32 -19.39 3.00
N VAL A 181 -28.30 -20.73 3.05
CA VAL A 181 -27.11 -21.54 2.73
C VAL A 181 -26.88 -21.57 1.22
N LYS A 182 -27.94 -21.78 0.44
CA LYS A 182 -27.89 -21.75 -1.02
C LYS A 182 -27.40 -20.38 -1.52
N GLN A 183 -27.92 -19.30 -0.95
CA GLN A 183 -27.51 -17.92 -1.23
C GLN A 183 -26.03 -17.68 -0.89
N ASN A 184 -25.57 -18.16 0.25
CA ASN A 184 -24.16 -18.02 0.67
C ASN A 184 -23.22 -18.76 -0.29
N TYR A 185 -23.61 -19.96 -0.74
CA TYR A 185 -22.88 -20.74 -1.72
C TYR A 185 -22.84 -20.06 -3.10
N ALA A 186 -23.97 -19.53 -3.58
CA ALA A 186 -24.03 -18.79 -4.83
C ALA A 186 -23.13 -17.53 -4.80
N ASN A 187 -23.12 -16.81 -3.66
CA ASN A 187 -22.22 -15.67 -3.50
C ASN A 187 -20.74 -16.09 -3.50
N TRP A 188 -20.38 -17.17 -2.82
CA TRP A 188 -19.03 -17.74 -2.91
C TRP A 188 -18.67 -18.08 -4.37
N PHE A 189 -19.55 -18.78 -5.07
CA PHE A 189 -19.35 -19.18 -6.45
C PHE A 189 -19.07 -17.97 -7.35
N SER A 190 -19.89 -16.93 -7.26
CA SER A 190 -19.79 -15.76 -8.14
C SER A 190 -18.65 -14.82 -7.78
N TYR A 191 -18.34 -14.63 -6.50
CA TYR A 191 -17.43 -13.57 -6.03
C TYR A 191 -16.14 -14.07 -5.34
N TYR A 192 -15.97 -15.38 -5.11
CA TYR A 192 -14.86 -15.90 -4.30
C TYR A 192 -14.26 -17.24 -4.77
N SER A 193 -14.88 -17.94 -5.73
CA SER A 193 -14.52 -19.33 -6.10
C SER A 193 -13.16 -19.51 -6.79
N THR A 194 -12.47 -18.42 -7.15
CA THR A 194 -11.10 -18.40 -7.69
C THR A 194 -10.24 -17.47 -6.85
N ARG A 195 -8.91 -17.64 -6.91
CA ARG A 195 -7.98 -16.78 -6.14
C ARG A 195 -8.14 -15.32 -6.51
N ASP A 196 -8.31 -14.99 -7.79
CA ASP A 196 -8.51 -13.63 -8.28
C ASP A 196 -9.81 -13.02 -7.75
N LYS A 197 -10.91 -13.77 -7.77
CA LYS A 197 -12.19 -13.30 -7.23
C LYS A 197 -12.11 -13.05 -5.73
N ALA A 198 -11.55 -13.99 -4.98
CA ALA A 198 -11.36 -13.84 -3.54
C ALA A 198 -10.45 -12.64 -3.21
N ALA A 199 -9.36 -12.46 -3.98
CA ALA A 199 -8.46 -11.31 -3.85
C ALA A 199 -9.19 -10.01 -4.16
N LYS A 200 -9.85 -9.88 -5.33
CA LYS A 200 -10.63 -8.69 -5.72
C LYS A 200 -11.68 -8.33 -4.67
N SER A 201 -12.39 -9.31 -4.14
CA SER A 201 -13.36 -9.11 -3.06
C SER A 201 -12.69 -8.58 -1.80
N GLY A 202 -11.61 -9.22 -1.32
CA GLY A 202 -10.90 -8.77 -0.12
C GLY A 202 -10.24 -7.39 -0.26
N ILE A 203 -9.61 -7.12 -1.40
CA ILE A 203 -9.02 -5.81 -1.72
C ILE A 203 -10.11 -4.75 -1.81
N THR A 204 -11.26 -5.06 -2.42
CA THR A 204 -12.41 -4.15 -2.45
C THR A 204 -12.82 -3.76 -1.04
N GLU A 205 -13.01 -4.72 -0.13
CA GLU A 205 -13.37 -4.41 1.27
C GLU A 205 -12.29 -3.58 1.98
N ALA A 206 -11.01 -3.87 1.74
CA ALA A 206 -9.90 -3.15 2.38
C ALA A 206 -9.77 -1.70 1.90
N PHE A 207 -10.05 -1.43 0.63
CA PHE A 207 -9.86 -0.11 0.04
C PHE A 207 -11.12 0.77 0.10
N PHE A 208 -12.32 0.19 0.14
CA PHE A 208 -13.58 0.92 -0.05
C PHE A 208 -13.78 2.12 0.90
N ASP A 209 -13.39 1.95 2.17
CA ASP A 209 -13.53 2.94 3.25
C ASP A 209 -12.18 3.53 3.71
N LEU A 210 -11.11 3.43 2.90
CA LEU A 210 -9.86 4.12 3.21
C LEU A 210 -10.07 5.64 3.28
N PRO A 211 -9.36 6.34 4.16
CA PRO A 211 -9.54 7.77 4.32
C PRO A 211 -8.97 8.54 3.11
N GLU A 212 -9.50 9.73 2.84
CA GLU A 212 -9.11 10.52 1.66
C GLU A 212 -7.73 11.18 1.79
N ASN A 213 -7.12 11.17 2.98
CA ASN A 213 -5.79 11.71 3.27
C ASN A 213 -4.66 10.75 2.87
N ILE A 214 -4.84 10.02 1.77
CA ILE A 214 -3.82 9.18 1.13
C ILE A 214 -3.85 9.43 -0.37
N ARG A 215 -2.75 9.12 -1.05
CA ARG A 215 -2.66 9.11 -2.51
C ARG A 215 -2.54 7.67 -3.00
N LEU A 216 -3.46 7.24 -3.84
CA LEU A 216 -3.45 5.90 -4.42
C LEU A 216 -2.94 5.93 -5.86
N GLY A 217 -1.90 5.16 -6.15
CA GLY A 217 -1.52 4.67 -7.46
C GLY A 217 -1.84 3.19 -7.55
N TYR A 218 -2.07 2.67 -8.76
CA TYR A 218 -2.35 1.26 -8.93
C TYR A 218 -1.88 0.72 -10.27
N GLY A 219 -1.75 -0.59 -10.34
CA GLY A 219 -1.27 -1.29 -11.51
C GLY A 219 -1.36 -2.81 -11.37
N ALA A 220 -0.92 -3.54 -12.38
CA ALA A 220 -0.89 -5.00 -12.36
C ALA A 220 0.38 -5.50 -13.03
N ILE A 221 0.80 -6.73 -12.73
CA ILE A 221 2.10 -7.23 -13.15
C ILE A 221 2.19 -7.62 -14.64
N ASN A 222 1.09 -7.62 -15.38
CA ASN A 222 1.05 -7.86 -16.83
C ASN A 222 0.24 -6.77 -17.59
N LEU A 223 0.58 -5.47 -17.48
CA LEU A 223 -0.12 -4.41 -18.23
C LEU A 223 0.41 -4.16 -19.65
N ASP A 224 1.72 -4.31 -19.85
CA ASP A 224 2.48 -4.10 -21.09
C ASP A 224 2.28 -2.74 -21.80
N ASN A 225 3.37 -2.01 -22.02
CA ASN A 225 3.41 -0.80 -22.88
C ASN A 225 2.47 0.34 -22.48
N ASN A 226 2.18 0.51 -21.19
CA ASN A 226 1.31 1.59 -20.74
C ASN A 226 2.03 2.96 -20.71
N ASN A 227 1.28 4.05 -20.81
CA ASN A 227 1.77 5.41 -20.68
C ASN A 227 1.18 6.08 -19.44
N VAL A 228 2.04 6.43 -18.50
CA VAL A 228 1.64 7.09 -17.25
C VAL A 228 2.36 8.42 -17.14
N ASP A 229 1.57 9.50 -17.26
CA ASP A 229 2.03 10.87 -17.07
C ASP A 229 3.16 11.30 -18.02
N GLY A 230 3.22 10.69 -19.21
CA GLY A 230 4.25 10.95 -20.22
C GLY A 230 5.43 9.98 -20.18
N VAL A 231 5.55 9.14 -19.13
CA VAL A 231 6.47 8.01 -19.11
C VAL A 231 5.85 6.88 -19.92
N GLN A 232 6.50 6.55 -21.04
CA GLN A 232 6.07 5.47 -21.93
C GLN A 232 6.60 4.13 -21.44
N ASN A 233 5.93 3.06 -21.86
CA ASN A 233 6.40 1.68 -21.72
C ASN A 233 6.59 1.22 -20.27
N THR A 234 5.68 1.60 -19.36
CA THR A 234 5.60 0.90 -18.07
C THR A 234 4.76 -0.36 -18.24
N ASP A 235 5.27 -1.49 -17.74
CA ASP A 235 4.58 -2.78 -17.83
C ASP A 235 3.78 -3.09 -16.56
N THR A 236 3.87 -2.21 -15.55
CA THR A 236 3.28 -2.42 -14.23
C THR A 236 2.27 -1.35 -13.81
N ILE A 237 2.50 -0.07 -14.12
CA ILE A 237 1.70 1.02 -13.56
C ILE A 237 0.52 1.34 -14.50
N GLU A 238 -0.72 1.19 -14.02
CA GLU A 238 -1.92 1.63 -14.74
C GLU A 238 -2.14 3.13 -14.52
N SER A 239 -1.98 3.58 -13.28
CA SER A 239 -2.22 4.94 -12.87
C SER A 239 -1.29 5.35 -11.73
N GLY A 240 -0.58 6.47 -11.92
CA GLY A 240 0.26 7.06 -10.87
C GLY A 240 -0.53 7.50 -9.63
N VAL A 241 0.16 7.84 -8.55
CA VAL A 241 -0.47 8.22 -7.27
C VAL A 241 -1.30 9.48 -7.42
N ARG A 242 -2.53 9.49 -6.91
CA ARG A 242 -3.46 10.63 -6.86
C ARG A 242 -4.26 10.60 -5.56
N SER A 243 -4.74 11.74 -5.08
CA SER A 243 -5.60 11.80 -3.88
C SER A 243 -6.76 10.81 -3.96
N TYR A 244 -7.00 10.09 -2.86
CA TYR A 244 -7.98 9.01 -2.78
C TYR A 244 -9.40 9.53 -2.56
N THR A 245 -9.92 10.26 -3.54
CA THR A 245 -11.32 10.76 -3.53
C THR A 245 -12.32 9.64 -3.85
N PRO A 246 -13.64 9.86 -3.66
CA PRO A 246 -14.67 8.91 -4.11
C PRO A 246 -14.57 8.56 -5.60
N GLN A 247 -14.18 9.52 -6.46
CA GLN A 247 -13.94 9.28 -7.88
C GLN A 247 -12.70 8.41 -8.10
N ARG A 248 -11.64 8.62 -7.31
CA ARG A 248 -10.43 7.79 -7.38
C ARG A 248 -10.71 6.36 -6.95
N ARG A 249 -11.52 6.16 -5.90
CA ARG A 249 -12.01 4.84 -5.48
C ARG A 249 -12.77 4.16 -6.61
N GLU A 250 -13.71 4.86 -7.24
CA GLU A 250 -14.51 4.30 -8.34
C GLU A 250 -13.62 3.86 -9.51
N GLN A 251 -12.67 4.69 -9.94
CA GLN A 251 -11.70 4.35 -10.98
C GLN A 251 -10.89 3.09 -10.62
N PHE A 252 -10.32 3.07 -9.42
CA PHE A 252 -9.49 1.95 -8.95
C PHE A 252 -10.30 0.65 -8.84
N LEU A 253 -11.45 0.68 -8.18
CA LEU A 253 -12.25 -0.52 -7.95
C LEU A 253 -12.88 -1.02 -9.25
N ASN A 254 -13.29 -0.14 -10.16
CA ASN A 254 -13.80 -0.55 -11.47
C ASN A 254 -12.70 -1.26 -12.29
N TRP A 255 -11.49 -0.70 -12.31
CA TRP A 255 -10.34 -1.34 -12.96
C TRP A 255 -10.02 -2.70 -12.31
N LEU A 256 -9.90 -2.76 -10.98
CA LEU A 256 -9.55 -3.97 -10.24
C LEU A 256 -10.55 -5.10 -10.47
N GLN A 257 -11.84 -4.79 -10.31
CA GLN A 257 -12.91 -5.81 -10.34
C GLN A 257 -13.09 -6.40 -11.75
N LEU A 258 -12.81 -5.62 -12.81
CA LEU A 258 -12.90 -6.06 -14.20
C LEU A 258 -11.58 -6.58 -14.78
N LYS A 259 -10.48 -6.56 -14.02
CA LYS A 259 -9.16 -6.99 -14.50
C LYS A 259 -9.14 -8.50 -14.76
N ASN A 260 -8.80 -8.89 -15.98
CA ASN A 260 -8.60 -10.29 -16.34
C ASN A 260 -7.25 -10.81 -15.84
N VAL A 261 -7.21 -12.08 -15.45
CA VAL A 261 -5.99 -12.75 -15.01
C VAL A 261 -5.43 -13.65 -16.11
N ASN A 262 -4.30 -13.26 -16.68
CA ASN A 262 -3.56 -13.95 -17.71
C ASN A 262 -2.09 -13.51 -17.67
N GLY A 263 -1.19 -14.35 -18.17
CA GLY A 263 0.24 -14.01 -18.25
C GLY A 263 1.10 -14.65 -17.16
N GLY A 264 2.34 -14.16 -17.08
CA GLY A 264 3.37 -14.61 -16.16
C GLY A 264 3.26 -13.93 -14.80
N THR A 265 4.28 -14.10 -13.98
CA THR A 265 4.34 -13.54 -12.61
C THR A 265 5.63 -12.72 -12.43
N PRO A 266 5.82 -11.63 -13.19
CA PRO A 266 7.07 -10.85 -13.19
C PRO A 266 7.24 -9.92 -11.97
N LEU A 267 7.02 -10.45 -10.75
CA LEU A 267 6.97 -9.66 -9.52
C LEU A 267 8.20 -8.76 -9.31
N ARG A 268 9.40 -9.27 -9.66
CA ARG A 268 10.65 -8.54 -9.44
C ARG A 268 10.78 -7.30 -10.31
N THR A 269 10.51 -7.43 -11.61
CA THR A 269 10.55 -6.28 -12.52
C THR A 269 9.37 -5.34 -12.24
N SER A 270 8.22 -5.87 -11.82
CA SER A 270 7.12 -5.01 -11.38
C SER A 270 7.44 -4.20 -10.13
N LEU A 271 8.18 -4.77 -9.17
CA LEU A 271 8.63 -4.00 -8.01
C LEU A 271 9.70 -2.97 -8.39
N GLU A 272 10.53 -3.28 -9.40
CA GLU A 272 11.49 -2.34 -9.96
C GLU A 272 10.80 -1.15 -10.62
N ASP A 273 9.78 -1.36 -11.46
CA ASP A 273 8.98 -0.29 -12.08
C ASP A 273 8.39 0.68 -11.04
N ILE A 274 7.93 0.16 -9.89
CA ILE A 274 7.40 0.99 -8.79
C ILE A 274 8.52 1.82 -8.15
N GLY A 275 9.69 1.23 -7.95
CA GLY A 275 10.86 1.93 -7.46
C GLY A 275 11.31 3.05 -8.38
N GLU A 276 11.35 2.80 -9.69
CA GLU A 276 11.64 3.80 -10.72
C GLU A 276 10.56 4.89 -10.75
N TYR A 277 9.29 4.52 -10.61
CA TYR A 277 8.20 5.49 -10.48
C TYR A 277 8.41 6.43 -9.30
N TYR A 278 8.77 5.90 -8.12
CA TYR A 278 9.08 6.72 -6.94
C TYR A 278 10.40 7.48 -7.05
N SER A 279 11.28 7.14 -7.99
CA SER A 279 12.52 7.87 -8.24
C SER A 279 12.34 9.06 -9.22
N ARG A 280 11.14 9.26 -9.76
CA ARG A 280 10.86 10.34 -10.71
C ARG A 280 11.00 11.72 -10.06
N SER A 281 11.76 12.61 -10.69
CA SER A 281 11.94 14.01 -10.28
C SER A 281 11.11 15.01 -11.06
N ASP A 282 10.29 14.56 -12.02
CA ASP A 282 9.42 15.45 -12.80
C ASP A 282 8.15 15.82 -12.03
N ASN A 283 7.58 16.97 -12.38
CA ASN A 283 6.41 17.55 -11.71
C ASN A 283 5.14 16.70 -11.78
N LYS A 284 5.02 15.83 -12.79
CA LYS A 284 3.89 14.90 -12.90
C LYS A 284 4.12 13.63 -12.08
N GLY A 285 5.34 13.42 -11.58
CA GLY A 285 5.72 12.31 -10.73
C GLY A 285 5.10 12.35 -9.34
N PRO A 286 5.45 11.37 -8.49
CA PRO A 286 4.78 11.14 -7.20
C PRO A 286 5.05 12.17 -6.11
N TRP A 287 6.08 13.01 -6.29
CA TRP A 287 6.47 14.04 -5.34
C TRP A 287 5.88 15.41 -5.64
N GLY A 288 5.30 15.58 -6.84
CA GLY A 288 4.58 16.79 -7.20
C GLY A 288 3.45 17.07 -6.21
N ASN A 289 3.16 18.35 -5.98
CA ASN A 289 2.03 18.75 -5.17
C ASN A 289 0.71 18.21 -5.74
N GLN A 290 0.56 18.22 -7.07
CA GLN A 290 -0.55 17.60 -7.81
C GLN A 290 -0.02 16.61 -8.85
N PRO A 291 0.30 15.36 -8.46
CA PRO A 291 0.84 14.35 -9.38
C PRO A 291 -0.05 14.17 -10.61
N GLY A 292 0.56 13.89 -11.77
CA GLY A 292 -0.11 13.80 -13.07
C GLY A 292 -0.36 15.12 -13.78
N SER A 293 -0.28 16.23 -13.05
CA SER A 293 -0.31 17.56 -13.63
C SER A 293 1.10 18.15 -13.68
N ASN A 294 1.36 19.05 -14.61
CA ASN A 294 2.65 19.74 -14.69
C ASN A 294 2.67 20.96 -13.76
N ASP A 295 2.29 20.75 -12.49
CA ASP A 295 2.30 21.76 -11.43
C ASP A 295 3.74 22.11 -11.06
N THR A 296 4.10 23.40 -11.14
CA THR A 296 5.48 23.88 -10.87
C THR A 296 5.67 24.39 -9.45
N THR A 297 4.73 24.11 -8.55
CA THR A 297 4.99 24.27 -7.12
C THR A 297 6.08 23.30 -6.66
N ASP A 298 6.81 23.70 -5.62
CA ASP A 298 7.90 22.90 -5.09
C ASP A 298 7.41 21.51 -4.69
N HIS A 299 8.27 20.51 -4.90
CA HIS A 299 7.96 19.14 -4.54
C HIS A 299 7.83 19.00 -3.03
N VAL A 300 6.93 18.12 -2.61
CA VAL A 300 6.62 17.96 -1.18
C VAL A 300 7.47 16.85 -0.59
N GLU A 301 8.32 17.23 0.37
CA GLU A 301 9.12 16.36 1.21
C GLU A 301 8.31 15.66 2.31
N CYS A 302 8.99 14.87 3.18
CA CYS A 302 8.39 14.13 4.30
C CYS A 302 7.23 13.18 3.92
N ARG A 303 7.02 12.93 2.62
CA ARG A 303 5.94 12.08 2.11
C ARG A 303 6.34 10.60 2.18
N GLN A 304 5.66 9.86 3.05
CA GLN A 304 5.82 8.41 3.11
C GLN A 304 5.29 7.78 1.82
N SER A 305 6.05 6.84 1.25
CA SER A 305 5.67 6.11 0.04
C SER A 305 5.70 4.61 0.31
N PHE A 306 4.60 3.93 0.04
CA PHE A 306 4.39 2.51 0.30
C PHE A 306 4.07 1.77 -1.00
N SER A 307 4.61 0.58 -1.16
CA SER A 307 4.20 -0.37 -2.20
C SER A 307 3.52 -1.57 -1.55
N ILE A 308 2.34 -1.95 -2.06
CA ILE A 308 1.65 -3.18 -1.70
C ILE A 308 1.52 -4.03 -2.96
N MET A 309 2.22 -5.16 -2.98
CA MET A 309 2.12 -6.17 -4.04
C MET A 309 1.48 -7.43 -3.46
N MET A 310 0.38 -7.88 -4.07
CA MET A 310 -0.36 -9.06 -3.63
C MET A 310 -0.34 -10.12 -4.71
N SER A 311 0.21 -11.31 -4.41
CA SER A 311 0.43 -12.42 -5.35
C SER A 311 0.12 -13.78 -4.71
N ASP A 312 -0.22 -14.78 -5.54
CA ASP A 312 -0.51 -16.15 -5.09
C ASP A 312 0.66 -17.13 -5.19
N GLY A 313 1.85 -16.70 -5.62
CA GLY A 313 2.95 -17.62 -5.89
C GLY A 313 4.31 -16.98 -6.12
N ILE A 314 5.26 -17.84 -6.46
CA ILE A 314 6.65 -17.47 -6.75
C ILE A 314 6.73 -16.78 -8.12
N TRP A 315 7.64 -15.81 -8.25
CA TRP A 315 7.86 -15.06 -9.48
C TRP A 315 8.42 -15.91 -10.63
N ASN A 316 8.24 -15.42 -11.85
CA ASN A 316 8.93 -15.86 -13.05
C ASN A 316 9.29 -14.64 -13.92
N GLY A 317 9.85 -14.85 -15.12
CA GLY A 317 10.22 -13.76 -16.02
C GLY A 317 11.67 -13.27 -15.85
N SER A 318 11.93 -12.08 -16.38
CA SER A 318 13.27 -11.50 -16.51
C SER A 318 13.97 -11.27 -15.18
N ASN A 319 15.30 -11.20 -15.24
CA ASN A 319 16.13 -10.84 -14.11
C ASN A 319 16.28 -9.30 -14.04
N PRO A 320 15.91 -8.64 -12.92
CA PRO A 320 16.11 -7.20 -12.75
C PRO A 320 17.61 -6.78 -12.69
N SER A 321 18.54 -7.73 -12.49
CA SER A 321 19.99 -7.50 -12.49
C SER A 321 20.43 -6.44 -11.47
N VAL A 322 19.80 -6.44 -10.30
CA VAL A 322 20.10 -5.55 -9.17
C VAL A 322 21.24 -6.06 -8.29
N GLY A 323 21.57 -7.36 -8.41
CA GLY A 323 22.54 -8.06 -7.57
C GLY A 323 21.99 -8.42 -6.20
N ASN A 324 22.87 -8.78 -5.28
CA ASN A 324 22.53 -9.01 -3.87
C ASN A 324 22.64 -7.70 -3.07
N VAL A 325 21.54 -6.97 -3.04
CA VAL A 325 21.45 -5.65 -2.43
C VAL A 325 21.15 -5.76 -0.94
N ASP A 326 20.43 -6.80 -0.51
CA ASP A 326 20.05 -6.96 0.90
C ASP A 326 21.19 -7.42 1.82
N ASN A 327 22.23 -8.04 1.26
CA ASN A 327 23.45 -8.43 1.96
C ASN A 327 24.54 -7.34 1.97
N ALA A 328 24.20 -6.11 1.59
CA ALA A 328 25.09 -4.96 1.67
C ALA A 328 24.49 -3.86 2.56
N ASN A 329 25.33 -3.26 3.42
CA ASN A 329 24.93 -2.08 4.19
C ASN A 329 24.42 -0.96 3.26
N GLY A 330 23.51 -0.15 3.77
CA GLY A 330 23.02 1.04 3.07
C GLY A 330 24.00 2.20 3.10
N PRO A 331 23.80 3.21 2.25
CA PRO A 331 24.46 4.50 2.40
C PRO A 331 24.06 5.15 3.73
N SER A 332 24.80 6.19 4.12
CA SER A 332 24.46 6.95 5.31
C SER A 332 23.43 8.03 5.05
N HIS A 333 22.34 8.02 5.81
CA HIS A 333 21.30 9.06 5.77
C HIS A 333 21.32 9.88 7.05
N THR A 334 21.63 11.16 6.93
CA THR A 334 21.66 12.08 8.07
C THR A 334 20.25 12.53 8.37
N ASN A 335 19.83 12.46 9.63
CA ASN A 335 18.54 12.98 10.02
C ASN A 335 18.62 14.51 10.13
N PRO A 336 17.82 15.29 9.39
CA PRO A 336 17.85 16.75 9.50
C PRO A 336 17.33 17.23 10.87
N ASN A 337 16.56 16.39 11.59
CA ASN A 337 16.16 16.66 12.96
C ASN A 337 17.37 16.47 13.91
N PRO A 338 17.81 17.51 14.65
CA PRO A 338 18.94 17.42 15.59
C PRO A 338 18.75 16.40 16.72
N ASP A 339 17.50 16.08 17.06
CA ASP A 339 17.14 15.08 18.06
C ASP A 339 16.83 13.70 17.44
N GLY A 340 16.83 13.61 16.11
CA GLY A 340 16.60 12.39 15.36
C GLY A 340 17.87 11.55 15.21
N ALA A 341 17.72 10.22 15.16
CA ALA A 341 18.82 9.34 14.82
C ALA A 341 18.99 9.28 13.30
N ASP A 342 20.24 9.33 12.84
CA ASP A 342 20.62 8.96 11.48
C ASP A 342 20.15 7.54 11.17
N PHE A 343 19.85 7.30 9.90
CA PHE A 343 19.41 5.99 9.44
C PHE A 343 20.42 5.38 8.48
N ASN A 344 20.97 4.23 8.84
CA ASN A 344 21.84 3.44 7.99
C ASN A 344 21.35 1.99 8.04
N TYR A 345 20.92 1.42 6.91
CA TYR A 345 20.61 -0.01 6.86
C TYR A 345 21.89 -0.81 7.14
N SER A 346 21.80 -1.76 8.07
CA SER A 346 22.84 -2.76 8.30
C SER A 346 22.37 -4.10 7.74
N ALA A 347 23.18 -4.70 6.88
CA ALA A 347 22.93 -6.05 6.38
C ALA A 347 23.02 -7.05 7.53
N THR A 348 21.87 -7.58 7.93
CA THR A 348 21.75 -8.56 9.00
C THR A 348 20.52 -9.45 8.79
N SER A 349 20.56 -10.65 9.38
CA SER A 349 19.38 -11.50 9.50
C SER A 349 18.23 -10.75 10.19
N PRO A 350 16.97 -10.89 9.73
CA PRO A 350 16.49 -11.86 8.74
C PRO A 350 16.53 -11.37 7.27
N PHE A 351 17.09 -10.19 6.99
CA PHE A 351 17.01 -9.57 5.66
C PHE A 351 18.17 -9.94 4.73
N SER A 352 19.39 -10.11 5.26
CA SER A 352 20.55 -10.48 4.43
C SER A 352 20.60 -11.97 4.12
N ASP A 353 20.83 -12.34 2.86
CA ASP A 353 21.20 -13.72 2.48
C ASP A 353 22.29 -13.78 1.39
N SER A 354 22.48 -14.94 0.75
CA SER A 354 23.50 -15.16 -0.30
C SER A 354 22.93 -15.27 -1.72
N HIS A 355 21.65 -14.98 -1.91
CA HIS A 355 20.98 -15.02 -3.20
C HIS A 355 20.99 -13.63 -3.83
N ASP A 356 21.07 -13.59 -5.15
CA ASP A 356 21.07 -12.35 -5.91
C ASP A 356 19.70 -12.18 -6.59
N ASP A 357 19.32 -10.94 -6.87
CA ASP A 357 18.16 -10.59 -7.68
C ASP A 357 16.83 -11.16 -7.15
N THR A 358 16.66 -11.25 -5.84
CA THR A 358 15.40 -11.65 -5.21
C THR A 358 14.41 -10.47 -5.14
N LEU A 359 13.17 -10.73 -4.72
CA LEU A 359 12.24 -9.65 -4.37
C LEU A 359 12.77 -8.77 -3.23
N ALA A 360 13.51 -9.36 -2.28
CA ALA A 360 14.11 -8.63 -1.17
C ALA A 360 15.22 -7.69 -1.68
N ASP A 361 16.02 -8.12 -2.65
CA ASP A 361 17.05 -7.27 -3.27
C ASP A 361 16.46 -6.06 -3.98
N VAL A 362 15.41 -6.26 -4.79
CA VAL A 362 14.73 -5.16 -5.48
C VAL A 362 14.09 -4.21 -4.46
N ALA A 363 13.38 -4.74 -3.45
CA ALA A 363 12.81 -3.93 -2.38
C ALA A 363 13.89 -3.12 -1.67
N MET A 364 15.00 -3.76 -1.32
CA MET A 364 16.09 -3.14 -0.58
C MET A 364 16.81 -2.06 -1.41
N LYS A 365 16.95 -2.25 -2.72
CA LYS A 365 17.50 -1.25 -3.66
C LYS A 365 16.76 0.08 -3.57
N TYR A 366 15.45 0.07 -3.46
CA TYR A 366 14.68 1.31 -3.39
C TYR A 366 14.43 1.80 -1.97
N TRP A 367 14.34 0.88 -0.99
CA TRP A 367 14.04 1.26 0.38
C TRP A 367 15.24 1.90 1.12
N LYS A 368 16.46 1.38 0.92
CA LYS A 368 17.64 1.86 1.66
C LYS A 368 18.35 3.05 1.02
N ASN A 369 17.94 3.47 -0.18
CA ASN A 369 18.56 4.57 -0.93
C ASN A 369 17.62 5.77 -0.97
N ASP A 370 18.20 6.96 -1.03
CA ASP A 370 17.44 8.17 -1.31
C ASP A 370 17.00 8.15 -2.79
N LEU A 371 15.68 8.23 -3.00
CA LEU A 371 15.06 8.19 -4.31
C LEU A 371 15.00 9.57 -4.98
N ARG A 372 15.30 10.65 -4.24
CA ARG A 372 15.21 12.04 -4.67
C ARG A 372 16.39 12.86 -4.12
N THR A 373 17.60 12.52 -4.58
CA THR A 373 18.84 13.24 -4.23
C THR A 373 18.87 14.73 -4.64
N ASP A 374 17.86 15.17 -5.40
CA ASP A 374 17.65 16.55 -5.87
C ASP A 374 16.59 17.30 -5.05
N LEU A 375 15.99 16.67 -4.04
CA LEU A 375 15.10 17.28 -3.07
C LEU A 375 15.86 17.40 -1.74
N ASP A 376 15.86 18.60 -1.15
CA ASP A 376 16.54 18.80 0.14
C ASP A 376 15.81 18.02 1.25
N ASP A 377 16.57 17.50 2.21
CA ASP A 377 16.06 16.87 3.42
C ASP A 377 15.88 17.95 4.51
N GLU A 378 14.65 18.42 4.78
CA GLU A 378 14.37 19.38 5.88
C GLU A 378 13.88 18.78 7.22
#